data_AF-A0A348WPY4-F1
#
_entry.id   AF-A0A348WPY4-F1
#
_cell.length_a   1.000
_cell.length_b   1.000
_cell.length_c   1.000
_cell.angle_alpha   90.00
_cell.angle_beta   90.00
_cell.angle_gamma   90.00
#
_symmetry.space_group_name_H-M   'P 1'
#
loop_
_entity.id
_entity.type
_entity.pdbx_description
1 polymer ?
#
loop_
_entity_poly.entity_id
_entity_poly.type
_entity_poly.pdbx_seq_one_letter_code
_entity_poly.pdbx_strand_id
1 'polypeptide(L)'
;LNTLGTSAGAWRFASLGQEDPVAASRLFAELYSHQTYSARPDQREITAEAEKLLHRYVPESAVSSILSQTRVHHHFIAVRCLRSTAKEGRRQALGLLSSALANSINRSWLGRYYERVVFHHPASNLALSKGWNDLPTQHVALTERNFQPALLATGSIPMVLEGVRDIPGAPRGVYRDGGITDYHFDIDLSGVDGLTLYPHFHHEAIPGWFDKRLKWRRSTGRNWPNTIFISPTEAFLNKLPYQKIPDRNDFAQLDAAQRIQYWSKAIDAGRWMADELQTTLANGRLADRVSLWD
;
A
#
# COMPACT_ATOMS: atom_id res chain seq x y z
N LEU A 1 5.67 7.35 -16.01
CA LEU A 1 5.31 7.61 -14.59
C LEU A 1 5.79 6.44 -13.74
N ASN A 2 6.59 6.68 -12.70
CA ASN A 2 6.92 5.63 -11.73
C ASN A 2 5.94 5.69 -10.55
N THR A 3 5.42 4.55 -10.11
CA THR A 3 4.57 4.46 -8.92
C THR A 3 5.17 3.48 -7.93
N LEU A 4 5.11 3.82 -6.64
CA LEU A 4 5.56 2.97 -5.54
C LEU A 4 4.39 2.71 -4.59
N GLY A 5 4.09 1.45 -4.30
CA GLY A 5 2.97 1.08 -3.46
C GLY A 5 3.23 -0.12 -2.56
N THR A 6 2.59 -0.09 -1.39
CA THR A 6 2.47 -1.18 -0.44
C THR A 6 1.01 -1.32 -0.08
N SER A 7 0.56 -2.53 0.23
CA SER A 7 -0.81 -2.79 0.68
C SER A 7 -1.84 -2.15 -0.26
N ALA A 8 -2.90 -1.56 0.28
CA ALA A 8 -3.91 -0.84 -0.50
C ALA A 8 -3.36 0.20 -1.49
N GLY A 9 -2.18 0.78 -1.23
CA GLY A 9 -1.51 1.70 -2.16
C GLY A 9 -1.06 1.03 -3.46
N ALA A 10 -0.46 -0.16 -3.37
CA ALA A 10 -0.09 -0.96 -4.54
C ALA A 10 -1.32 -1.41 -5.33
N TRP A 11 -2.35 -1.89 -4.63
CA TRP A 11 -3.63 -2.28 -5.25
C TRP A 11 -4.26 -1.13 -6.00
N ARG A 12 -4.32 0.07 -5.39
CA ARG A 12 -4.82 1.27 -6.06
C ARG A 12 -3.98 1.60 -7.29
N PHE A 13 -2.65 1.58 -7.20
CA PHE A 13 -1.79 1.94 -8.32
C PHE A 13 -1.81 0.93 -9.47
N ALA A 14 -2.13 -0.35 -9.23
CA ALA A 14 -2.33 -1.33 -10.31
C ALA A 14 -3.40 -0.90 -11.34
N SER A 15 -4.37 -0.06 -10.94
CA SER A 15 -5.38 0.49 -11.86
C SER A 15 -4.75 1.39 -12.92
N LEU A 16 -3.70 2.14 -12.58
CA LEU A 16 -3.07 3.12 -13.48
C LEU A 16 -2.40 2.46 -14.69
N GLY A 17 -1.99 1.20 -14.57
CA GLY A 17 -1.45 0.40 -15.65
C GLY A 17 -2.47 -0.21 -16.59
N GLN A 18 -3.74 -0.25 -16.20
CA GLN A 18 -4.79 -0.84 -17.02
C GLN A 18 -5.16 0.09 -18.19
N GLU A 19 -5.84 -0.47 -19.19
CA GLU A 19 -6.27 0.25 -20.39
C GLU A 19 -7.18 1.45 -20.06
N ASP A 20 -8.20 1.22 -19.23
CA ASP A 20 -9.03 2.25 -18.61
C ASP A 20 -8.72 2.35 -17.10
N PRO A 21 -7.80 3.23 -16.68
CA PRO A 21 -7.41 3.35 -15.28
C PRO A 21 -8.52 3.93 -14.39
N VAL A 22 -9.46 4.70 -14.96
CA VAL A 22 -10.57 5.29 -14.21
C VAL A 22 -11.60 4.22 -13.88
N ALA A 23 -11.99 3.41 -14.87
CA ALA A 23 -12.89 2.28 -14.66
C ALA A 23 -12.27 1.25 -13.70
N ALA A 24 -10.98 0.91 -13.86
CA ALA A 24 -10.29 -0.02 -12.97
C ALA A 24 -10.24 0.48 -11.51
N SER A 25 -9.96 1.77 -11.29
CA SER A 25 -9.94 2.36 -9.96
C SER A 25 -11.33 2.33 -9.30
N ARG A 26 -12.40 2.65 -10.06
CA ARG A 26 -13.79 2.54 -9.58
C ARG A 26 -14.16 1.10 -9.24
N LEU A 27 -13.81 0.15 -10.10
CA LEU A 27 -14.05 -1.27 -9.88
C LEU A 27 -13.36 -1.76 -8.61
N PHE A 28 -12.10 -1.38 -8.37
CA PHE A 28 -11.40 -1.73 -7.14
C PHE A 28 -12.12 -1.20 -5.90
N ALA A 29 -12.52 0.08 -5.91
CA ALA A 29 -13.23 0.69 -4.80
C ALA A 29 -14.59 0.01 -4.55
N GLU A 30 -15.33 -0.32 -5.62
CA GLU A 30 -16.59 -1.07 -5.55
C GLU A 30 -16.37 -2.44 -4.93
N LEU A 31 -15.49 -3.27 -5.52
CA LEU A 31 -15.25 -4.63 -5.04
C LEU A 31 -14.79 -4.64 -3.58
N TYR A 32 -13.84 -3.78 -3.21
CA TYR A 32 -13.31 -3.75 -1.85
C TYR A 32 -14.35 -3.28 -0.83
N SER A 33 -15.15 -2.25 -1.17
CA SER A 33 -16.22 -1.77 -0.29
C SER A 33 -17.34 -2.79 -0.13
N HIS A 34 -17.61 -3.64 -1.12
CA HIS A 34 -18.69 -4.63 -1.09
C HIS A 34 -18.29 -6.00 -0.51
N GLN A 35 -17.05 -6.18 -0.05
CA GLN A 35 -16.62 -7.45 0.56
C GLN A 35 -17.51 -7.83 1.75
N THR A 36 -17.94 -9.08 1.80
CA THR A 36 -18.71 -9.63 2.92
C THR A 36 -18.08 -10.92 3.38
N TYR A 37 -18.15 -11.16 4.69
CA TYR A 37 -17.59 -12.33 5.33
C TYR A 37 -18.63 -13.00 6.22
N SER A 38 -18.36 -14.23 6.62
CA SER A 38 -19.06 -14.92 7.70
C SER A 38 -18.93 -14.12 9.01
N ALA A 39 -19.73 -14.46 10.03
CA ALA A 39 -19.73 -13.73 11.30
C ALA A 39 -18.38 -13.78 12.05
N ARG A 40 -17.55 -14.79 11.78
CA ARG A 40 -16.22 -14.98 12.36
C ARG A 40 -15.29 -15.58 11.31
N PRO A 41 -14.88 -14.78 10.32
CA PRO A 41 -14.11 -15.31 9.21
C PRO A 41 -12.73 -15.70 9.69
N ASP A 42 -12.24 -16.82 9.19
CA ASP A 42 -10.86 -17.24 9.40
C ASP A 42 -9.94 -16.66 8.31
N GLN A 43 -8.63 -16.90 8.46
CA GLN A 43 -7.65 -16.39 7.50
C GLN A 43 -7.86 -16.94 6.10
N ARG A 44 -8.36 -18.18 5.96
CA ARG A 44 -8.56 -18.81 4.65
C ARG A 44 -9.72 -18.17 3.93
N GLU A 45 -10.81 -17.90 4.63
CA GLU A 45 -11.98 -17.19 4.08
C GLU A 45 -11.56 -15.80 3.57
N ILE A 46 -10.90 -15.00 4.40
CA ILE A 46 -10.47 -13.64 4.03
C ILE A 46 -9.51 -13.69 2.83
N THR A 47 -8.59 -14.66 2.82
CA THR A 47 -7.65 -14.87 1.70
C THR A 47 -8.39 -15.24 0.42
N ALA A 48 -9.34 -16.18 0.48
CA ALA A 48 -10.12 -16.59 -0.68
C ALA A 48 -10.95 -15.44 -1.26
N GLU A 49 -11.52 -14.58 -0.42
CA GLU A 49 -12.24 -13.38 -0.87
C GLU A 49 -11.30 -12.33 -1.48
N ALA A 50 -10.08 -12.17 -0.95
CA ALA A 50 -9.06 -11.32 -1.56
C ALA A 50 -8.58 -11.86 -2.92
N GLU A 51 -8.42 -13.18 -3.05
CA GLU A 51 -8.13 -13.85 -4.32
C GLU A 51 -9.25 -13.59 -5.33
N LYS A 52 -10.53 -13.77 -4.96
CA LYS A 52 -11.68 -13.49 -5.84
C LYS A 52 -11.70 -12.02 -6.30
N LEU A 53 -11.50 -11.09 -5.37
CA LEU A 53 -11.42 -9.67 -5.67
C LEU A 53 -10.30 -9.39 -6.69
N LEU A 54 -9.11 -9.96 -6.46
CA LEU A 54 -7.95 -9.79 -7.35
C LEU A 54 -8.23 -10.28 -8.76
N HIS A 55 -8.80 -11.48 -8.92
CA HIS A 55 -9.08 -12.04 -10.24
C HIS A 55 -10.09 -11.21 -11.03
N ARG A 56 -11.03 -10.55 -10.35
CA ARG A 56 -12.01 -9.67 -10.99
C ARG A 56 -11.44 -8.27 -11.28
N TYR A 57 -10.56 -7.78 -10.41
CA TYR A 57 -9.96 -6.45 -10.52
C TYR A 57 -8.80 -6.40 -11.52
N VAL A 58 -7.91 -7.39 -11.49
CA VAL A 58 -6.76 -7.52 -12.39
C VAL A 58 -6.71 -8.94 -12.95
N PRO A 59 -7.57 -9.28 -13.93
CA PRO A 59 -7.52 -10.57 -14.61
C PRO A 59 -6.20 -10.74 -15.39
N GLU A 60 -5.86 -11.96 -15.79
CA GLU A 60 -4.62 -12.25 -16.53
C GLU A 60 -4.45 -11.39 -17.79
N SER A 61 -5.55 -11.12 -18.52
CA SER A 61 -5.54 -10.23 -19.69
C SER A 61 -5.13 -8.79 -19.36
N ALA A 62 -5.53 -8.29 -18.19
CA ALA A 62 -5.09 -6.98 -17.70
C ALA A 62 -3.61 -7.00 -17.33
N VAL A 63 -3.10 -8.10 -16.75
CA VAL A 63 -1.67 -8.25 -16.40
C VAL A 63 -0.78 -8.13 -17.65
N SER A 64 -1.09 -8.84 -18.73
CA SER A 64 -0.32 -8.75 -19.98
C SER A 64 -0.29 -7.32 -20.50
N SER A 65 -1.44 -6.64 -20.50
CA SER A 65 -1.56 -5.24 -20.95
C SER A 65 -0.78 -4.26 -20.05
N ILE A 66 -0.84 -4.45 -18.73
CA ILE A 66 -0.10 -3.67 -17.74
C ILE A 66 1.40 -3.82 -17.96
N LEU A 67 1.89 -5.02 -18.29
CA LEU A 67 3.31 -5.30 -18.45
C LEU A 67 3.88 -4.88 -19.82
N SER A 68 3.05 -4.81 -20.85
CA SER A 68 3.47 -4.41 -22.20
C SER A 68 3.58 -2.89 -22.39
N GLN A 69 2.84 -2.11 -21.60
CA GLN A 69 2.86 -0.65 -21.70
C GLN A 69 4.06 -0.02 -20.97
N THR A 70 4.44 1.21 -21.34
CA THR A 70 5.59 1.95 -20.75
C THR A 70 5.20 3.29 -20.11
N ARG A 71 3.90 3.60 -20.05
CA ARG A 71 3.35 4.81 -19.45
C ARG A 71 3.48 4.80 -17.93
N VAL A 72 3.26 3.64 -17.30
CA VAL A 72 3.25 3.47 -15.84
C VAL A 72 4.15 2.31 -15.42
N HIS A 73 5.20 2.61 -14.66
CA HIS A 73 6.13 1.64 -14.10
C HIS A 73 5.79 1.38 -12.63
N HIS A 74 5.12 0.26 -12.39
CA HIS A 74 4.69 -0.19 -11.07
C HIS A 74 5.86 -0.70 -10.24
N HIS A 75 5.84 -0.38 -8.95
CA HIS A 75 6.72 -0.96 -7.94
C HIS A 75 5.87 -1.35 -6.74
N PHE A 76 5.77 -2.64 -6.47
CA PHE A 76 5.08 -3.18 -5.31
C PHE A 76 6.13 -3.63 -4.30
N ILE A 77 5.94 -3.28 -3.03
CA ILE A 77 6.76 -3.86 -1.97
C ILE A 77 5.94 -4.92 -1.24
N ALA A 78 6.48 -6.12 -1.16
CA ALA A 78 6.10 -7.13 -0.19
C ALA A 78 7.33 -7.50 0.64
N VAL A 79 7.13 -8.11 1.80
CA VAL A 79 8.24 -8.63 2.60
C VAL A 79 8.30 -10.13 2.54
N ARG A 80 9.49 -10.69 2.29
CA ARG A 80 9.77 -12.10 2.51
C ARG A 80 10.03 -12.31 4.00
N CYS A 81 9.16 -13.06 4.66
CA CYS A 81 9.28 -13.37 6.08
C CYS A 81 10.34 -14.45 6.32
N LEU A 82 11.08 -14.32 7.41
CA LEU A 82 12.15 -15.24 7.84
C LEU A 82 11.81 -15.90 9.18
N ARG A 83 12.43 -17.05 9.48
CA ARG A 83 12.37 -17.68 10.81
C ARG A 83 10.92 -17.86 11.32
N SER A 84 10.59 -17.30 12.49
CA SER A 84 9.28 -17.39 13.13
C SER A 84 8.20 -16.58 12.41
N THR A 85 8.54 -15.47 11.76
CA THR A 85 7.57 -14.66 10.99
C THR A 85 7.15 -15.36 9.69
N ALA A 86 7.94 -16.34 9.22
CA ALA A 86 7.59 -17.20 8.09
C ALA A 86 6.63 -18.35 8.44
N LYS A 87 6.31 -18.54 9.73
CA LYS A 87 5.35 -19.56 10.21
C LYS A 87 3.95 -18.96 10.32
N GLU A 88 2.95 -19.81 10.56
CA GLU A 88 1.57 -19.39 10.84
C GLU A 88 1.24 -19.49 12.34
N GLY A 89 0.13 -18.88 12.75
CA GLY A 89 -0.47 -19.03 14.08
C GLY A 89 0.43 -18.47 15.21
N ARG A 90 0.55 -19.21 16.33
CA ARG A 90 1.28 -18.72 17.52
C ARG A 90 2.74 -18.38 17.25
N ARG A 91 3.42 -19.12 16.36
CA ARG A 91 4.82 -18.86 16.00
C ARG A 91 4.95 -17.56 15.20
N GLN A 92 3.99 -17.28 14.33
CA GLN A 92 3.89 -16.00 13.62
C GLN A 92 3.71 -14.85 14.61
N ALA A 93 2.79 -14.99 15.56
CA ALA A 93 2.52 -13.96 16.58
C ALA A 93 3.76 -13.65 17.43
N LEU A 94 4.50 -14.68 17.88
CA LEU A 94 5.78 -14.51 18.58
C LEU A 94 6.83 -13.85 17.69
N GLY A 95 6.89 -14.21 16.41
CA GLY A 95 7.74 -13.57 15.42
C GLY A 95 7.45 -12.08 15.28
N LEU A 96 6.18 -11.70 15.11
CA LEU A 96 5.74 -10.32 15.02
C LEU A 96 6.14 -9.52 16.27
N LEU A 97 5.85 -10.05 17.46
CA LEU A 97 6.23 -9.42 18.73
C LEU A 97 7.76 -9.22 18.83
N SER A 98 8.54 -10.27 18.56
CA SER A 98 10.00 -10.19 18.60
C SER A 98 10.57 -9.19 17.59
N SER A 99 9.97 -9.09 16.40
CA SER A 99 10.36 -8.12 15.38
C SER A 99 9.99 -6.68 15.76
N ALA A 100 8.86 -6.48 16.44
CA ALA A 100 8.45 -5.18 16.96
C ALA A 100 9.44 -4.68 18.04
N LEU A 101 9.85 -5.56 18.96
CA LEU A 101 10.87 -5.26 19.97
C LEU A 101 12.24 -4.95 19.34
N ALA A 102 12.63 -5.72 18.32
CA ALA A 102 13.86 -5.43 17.59
C ALA A 102 13.81 -4.05 16.92
N ASN A 103 12.70 -3.71 16.25
CA ASN A 103 12.50 -2.41 15.61
C ASN A 103 12.54 -1.24 16.61
N SER A 104 11.92 -1.40 17.79
CA SER A 104 11.92 -0.33 18.79
C SER A 104 13.33 0.03 19.26
N ILE A 105 14.24 -0.94 19.27
CA ILE A 105 15.66 -0.72 19.59
C ILE A 105 16.39 -0.15 18.37
N ASN A 106 16.36 -0.87 17.23
CA ASN A 106 17.00 -0.44 15.99
C ASN A 106 16.22 -0.97 14.78
N ARG A 107 15.79 -0.06 13.90
CA ARG A 107 14.98 -0.40 12.71
C ARG A 107 15.69 -1.37 11.77
N SER A 108 17.01 -1.25 11.60
CA SER A 108 17.78 -2.15 10.72
C SER A 108 17.73 -3.62 11.17
N TRP A 109 17.41 -3.87 12.45
CA TRP A 109 17.26 -5.23 12.97
C TRP A 109 15.99 -5.93 12.46
N LEU A 110 15.06 -5.21 11.84
CA LEU A 110 13.98 -5.83 11.07
C LEU A 110 14.51 -6.74 9.95
N GLY A 111 15.70 -6.45 9.41
CA GLY A 111 16.39 -7.30 8.43
C GLY A 111 16.68 -8.73 8.92
N ARG A 112 16.58 -8.99 10.23
CA ARG A 112 16.70 -10.34 10.82
C ARG A 112 15.42 -11.18 10.67
N TYR A 113 14.30 -10.55 10.32
CA TYR A 113 12.96 -11.12 10.26
C TYR A 113 12.31 -10.98 8.89
N TYR A 114 12.73 -9.99 8.11
CA TYR A 114 12.12 -9.63 6.84
C TYR A 114 13.20 -9.22 5.84
N GLU A 115 12.99 -9.59 4.59
CA GLU A 115 13.67 -8.98 3.45
C GLU A 115 12.64 -8.21 2.63
N ARG A 116 12.95 -6.95 2.33
CA ARG A 116 12.15 -6.11 1.43
C ARG A 116 12.28 -6.70 0.02
N VAL A 117 11.15 -6.91 -0.66
CA VAL A 117 11.16 -7.35 -2.06
C VAL A 117 10.37 -6.35 -2.88
N VAL A 118 11.09 -5.63 -3.74
CA VAL A 118 10.54 -4.65 -4.68
C VAL A 118 10.25 -5.38 -5.99
N PHE A 119 8.98 -5.73 -6.19
CA PHE A 119 8.50 -6.21 -7.48
C PHE A 119 8.31 -5.02 -8.39
N HIS A 120 9.00 -4.97 -9.52
CA HIS A 120 9.05 -3.79 -10.37
C HIS A 120 8.65 -4.09 -11.83
N HIS A 121 8.06 -3.10 -12.49
CA HIS A 121 7.78 -3.18 -13.91
C HIS A 121 9.07 -3.47 -14.70
N PRO A 122 9.05 -4.34 -15.71
CA PRO A 122 10.26 -4.75 -16.45
C PRO A 122 10.94 -3.58 -17.18
N ALA A 123 10.18 -2.56 -17.59
CA ALA A 123 10.72 -1.33 -18.18
C ALA A 123 11.23 -0.28 -17.16
N SER A 124 11.17 -0.56 -15.85
CA SER A 124 11.70 0.34 -14.84
C SER A 124 13.23 0.32 -14.80
N ASN A 125 13.84 1.49 -14.64
CA ASN A 125 15.28 1.64 -14.42
C ASN A 125 15.69 1.52 -12.93
N LEU A 126 14.72 1.28 -12.03
CA LEU A 126 14.91 1.14 -10.58
C LEU A 126 15.54 2.35 -9.86
N ALA A 127 15.61 3.53 -10.50
CA ALA A 127 16.21 4.74 -9.93
C ALA A 127 15.66 5.08 -8.54
N LEU A 128 14.35 4.88 -8.35
CA LEU A 128 13.62 5.14 -7.10
C LEU A 128 14.19 4.42 -5.86
N SER A 129 14.84 3.27 -6.07
CA SER A 129 15.24 2.34 -5.00
C SER A 129 16.73 2.02 -5.00
N LYS A 130 17.50 2.71 -5.86
CA LYS A 130 18.93 2.45 -6.06
C LYS A 130 19.77 2.69 -4.79
N GLY A 131 19.37 3.68 -3.98
CA GLY A 131 20.09 4.08 -2.77
C GLY A 131 19.65 3.38 -1.48
N TRP A 132 18.64 2.51 -1.53
CA TRP A 132 18.08 1.94 -0.31
C TRP A 132 19.00 0.89 0.30
N ASN A 133 19.50 1.16 1.49
CA ASN A 133 20.45 0.31 2.22
C ASN A 133 20.07 0.09 3.70
N ASP A 134 18.91 0.58 4.12
CA ASP A 134 18.38 0.49 5.49
C ASP A 134 17.96 -0.94 5.87
N LEU A 135 17.49 -1.71 4.88
CA LEU A 135 17.04 -3.09 5.02
C LEU A 135 17.55 -3.96 3.86
N PRO A 136 17.74 -5.27 4.09
CA PRO A 136 18.00 -6.22 3.01
C PRO A 136 16.89 -6.11 1.95
N THR A 137 17.27 -5.74 0.73
CA THR A 137 16.32 -5.44 -0.35
C THR A 137 16.65 -6.30 -1.57
N GLN A 138 15.62 -6.92 -2.14
CA GLN A 138 15.67 -7.68 -3.38
C GLN A 138 14.81 -6.99 -4.43
N HIS A 139 15.23 -7.05 -5.68
CA HIS A 139 14.48 -6.52 -6.82
C HIS A 139 14.09 -7.68 -7.73
N VAL A 140 12.79 -7.76 -8.05
CA VAL A 140 12.23 -8.82 -8.88
C VAL A 140 11.40 -8.21 -9.99
N ALA A 141 11.76 -8.48 -11.25
CA ALA A 141 10.96 -8.03 -12.37
C ALA A 141 9.57 -8.70 -12.36
N LEU A 142 8.53 -7.89 -12.56
CA LEU A 142 7.17 -8.37 -12.72
C LEU A 142 7.03 -9.13 -14.04
N THR A 143 6.34 -10.26 -13.97
CA THR A 143 6.01 -11.15 -15.07
C THR A 143 4.55 -11.55 -14.95
N GLU A 144 3.96 -12.09 -16.00
CA GLU A 144 2.59 -12.61 -15.96
C GLU A 144 2.38 -13.62 -14.83
N ARG A 145 3.42 -14.42 -14.53
CA ARG A 145 3.38 -15.46 -13.49
C ARG A 145 3.47 -14.95 -12.07
N ASN A 146 3.96 -13.71 -11.86
CA ASN A 146 4.20 -13.21 -10.51
C ASN A 146 3.45 -11.91 -10.17
N PHE A 147 2.79 -11.27 -11.15
CA PHE A 147 2.10 -10.00 -10.91
C PHE A 147 0.99 -10.12 -9.87
N GLN A 148 0.03 -11.02 -10.09
CA GLN A 148 -1.07 -11.26 -9.15
C GLN A 148 -0.58 -11.73 -7.77
N PRO A 149 0.30 -12.75 -7.63
CA PRO A 149 0.76 -13.16 -6.31
C PRO A 149 1.60 -12.09 -5.59
N ALA A 150 2.36 -11.25 -6.32
CA ALA A 150 3.04 -10.09 -5.72
C ALA A 150 2.04 -9.02 -5.23
N LEU A 151 1.00 -8.74 -6.02
CA LEU A 151 -0.07 -7.81 -5.66
C LEU A 151 -0.89 -8.33 -4.47
N LEU A 152 -1.18 -9.63 -4.42
CA LEU A 152 -1.82 -10.25 -3.25
C LEU A 152 -0.92 -10.12 -2.01
N ALA A 153 0.36 -10.51 -2.14
CA ALA A 153 1.30 -10.52 -1.03
C ALA A 153 1.50 -9.14 -0.40
N THR A 154 1.57 -8.07 -1.20
CA THR A 154 1.76 -6.72 -0.67
C THR A 154 0.60 -6.26 0.23
N GLY A 155 -0.59 -6.87 0.12
CA GLY A 155 -1.75 -6.64 1.01
C GLY A 155 -2.06 -7.78 1.99
N SER A 156 -1.25 -8.84 2.05
CA SER A 156 -1.48 -9.99 2.94
C SER A 156 -1.07 -9.68 4.38
N ILE A 157 -1.98 -9.05 5.14
CA ILE A 157 -1.74 -8.66 6.54
C ILE A 157 -1.55 -9.91 7.41
N PRO A 158 -0.38 -10.09 8.08
CA PRO A 158 -0.16 -11.14 9.07
C PRO A 158 -1.31 -11.31 10.06
N MET A 159 -1.64 -12.56 10.36
CA MET A 159 -2.75 -12.97 11.23
C MET A 159 -4.16 -12.69 10.67
N VAL A 160 -4.30 -11.96 9.56
CA VAL A 160 -5.58 -11.65 8.90
C VAL A 160 -5.72 -12.41 7.58
N LEU A 161 -4.67 -12.41 6.75
CA LEU A 161 -4.58 -13.19 5.52
C LEU A 161 -3.43 -14.19 5.61
N GLU A 162 -3.55 -15.27 4.84
CA GLU A 162 -2.47 -16.21 4.59
C GLU A 162 -1.32 -15.50 3.85
N GLY A 163 -0.09 -15.91 4.16
CA GLY A 163 1.07 -15.44 3.40
C GLY A 163 1.17 -16.16 2.06
N VAL A 164 1.57 -15.42 1.01
CA VAL A 164 1.76 -15.98 -0.33
C VAL A 164 3.10 -16.72 -0.38
N ARG A 165 3.11 -17.98 -0.84
CA ARG A 165 4.31 -18.82 -0.83
C ARG A 165 5.00 -18.84 -2.19
N ASP A 166 6.33 -18.85 -2.17
CA ASP A 166 7.19 -19.14 -3.32
C ASP A 166 6.79 -18.38 -4.60
N ILE A 167 6.66 -17.05 -4.50
CA ILE A 167 6.29 -16.20 -5.63
C ILE A 167 7.29 -16.39 -6.79
N PRO A 168 6.82 -16.67 -8.03
CA PRO A 168 7.71 -16.95 -9.15
C PRO A 168 8.73 -15.85 -9.44
N GLY A 169 10.00 -16.24 -9.64
CA GLY A 169 11.11 -15.32 -9.88
C GLY A 169 11.68 -14.64 -8.62
N ALA A 170 11.00 -14.76 -7.48
CA ALA A 170 11.47 -14.23 -6.21
C ALA A 170 12.13 -15.33 -5.34
N PRO A 171 12.96 -14.98 -4.33
CA PRO A 171 13.54 -15.98 -3.43
C PRO A 171 12.49 -16.84 -2.72
N ARG A 172 12.72 -18.15 -2.62
CA ARG A 172 11.75 -19.05 -1.95
C ARG A 172 11.43 -18.60 -0.51
N GLY A 173 10.17 -18.71 -0.12
CA GLY A 173 9.71 -18.24 1.20
C GLY A 173 8.24 -17.89 1.27
N VAL A 174 7.87 -17.21 2.35
CA VAL A 174 6.51 -16.72 2.58
C VAL A 174 6.50 -15.21 2.53
N TYR A 175 5.61 -14.63 1.75
CA TYR A 175 5.50 -13.22 1.46
C TYR A 175 4.27 -12.63 2.11
N ARG A 176 4.42 -11.43 2.70
CA ARG A 176 3.34 -10.72 3.40
C ARG A 176 3.43 -9.21 3.14
N ASP A 177 2.45 -8.51 3.70
CA ASP A 177 2.22 -7.08 3.48
C ASP A 177 3.50 -6.26 3.64
N GLY A 178 3.80 -5.45 2.62
CA GLY A 178 4.99 -4.60 2.58
C GLY A 178 5.00 -3.52 3.64
N GLY A 179 3.84 -3.13 4.16
CA GLY A 179 3.69 -2.12 5.19
C GLY A 179 4.34 -2.49 6.53
N ILE A 180 4.69 -3.77 6.75
CA ILE A 180 5.49 -4.17 7.91
C ILE A 180 6.78 -3.35 7.97
N THR A 181 7.46 -3.20 6.83
CA THR A 181 8.68 -2.40 6.70
C THR A 181 8.38 -1.01 6.14
N ASP A 182 7.57 -0.91 5.09
CA ASP A 182 7.41 0.30 4.27
C ASP A 182 5.94 0.74 4.23
N TYR A 183 5.42 1.23 5.37
CA TYR A 183 4.02 1.62 5.48
C TYR A 183 3.74 2.95 4.78
N HIS A 184 4.35 4.04 5.23
CA HIS A 184 4.25 5.36 4.59
C HIS A 184 5.60 5.84 4.04
N PHE A 185 6.43 4.91 3.55
CA PHE A 185 7.63 5.19 2.74
C PHE A 185 8.56 6.27 3.28
N ASP A 186 9.04 6.09 4.52
CA ASP A 186 10.17 6.88 5.05
C ASP A 186 11.49 6.41 4.43
N ILE A 187 11.65 6.71 3.14
CA ILE A 187 12.73 6.23 2.28
C ILE A 187 13.41 7.40 1.59
N ASP A 188 14.67 7.18 1.21
CA ASP A 188 15.42 8.13 0.40
C ASP A 188 14.86 8.18 -1.03
N LEU A 189 14.25 9.32 -1.36
CA LEU A 189 13.72 9.65 -2.68
C LEU A 189 14.60 10.64 -3.44
N SER A 190 15.79 10.97 -2.94
CA SER A 190 16.73 11.90 -3.58
C SER A 190 17.19 11.44 -4.97
N GLY A 191 17.11 10.14 -5.26
CA GLY A 191 17.36 9.56 -6.58
C GLY A 191 16.24 9.76 -7.60
N VAL A 192 15.16 10.46 -7.24
CA VAL A 192 14.06 10.79 -8.15
C VAL A 192 14.31 12.14 -8.80
N ASP A 193 14.45 12.15 -10.12
CA ASP A 193 14.46 13.39 -10.90
C ASP A 193 13.06 14.02 -10.94
N GLY A 194 12.95 15.29 -10.53
CA GLY A 194 11.70 16.04 -10.53
C GLY A 194 10.95 15.98 -9.21
N LEU A 195 9.61 15.94 -9.27
CA LEU A 195 8.74 15.98 -8.10
C LEU A 195 8.16 14.60 -7.78
N THR A 196 8.15 14.23 -6.50
CA THR A 196 7.35 13.10 -6.01
C THR A 196 5.98 13.59 -5.54
N LEU A 197 4.91 13.00 -6.06
CA LEU A 197 3.56 13.24 -5.56
C LEU A 197 3.21 12.17 -4.53
N TYR A 198 2.86 12.57 -3.32
CA TYR A 198 2.50 11.67 -2.22
C TYR A 198 1.05 11.90 -1.76
N PRO A 199 0.05 11.34 -2.47
CA PRO A 199 -1.34 11.44 -2.07
C PRO A 199 -1.64 10.47 -0.92
N HIS A 200 -1.88 11.01 0.26
CA HIS A 200 -2.04 10.29 1.51
C HIS A 200 -3.40 10.52 2.16
N PHE A 201 -3.79 9.59 3.03
CA PHE A 201 -5.06 9.65 3.78
C PHE A 201 -4.90 10.24 5.18
N HIS A 202 -3.67 10.53 5.60
CA HIS A 202 -3.33 11.05 6.92
C HIS A 202 -2.32 12.19 6.80
N HIS A 203 -2.20 13.06 7.80
CA HIS A 203 -1.22 14.16 7.79
C HIS A 203 0.18 13.71 8.25
N GLU A 204 0.27 12.58 8.96
CA GLU A 204 1.55 11.98 9.38
C GLU A 204 1.99 10.83 8.46
N ALA A 205 3.28 10.78 8.16
CA ALA A 205 3.95 9.62 7.58
C ALA A 205 4.57 8.73 8.69
N ILE A 206 4.18 7.45 8.70
CA ILE A 206 4.64 6.44 9.66
C ILE A 206 5.50 5.42 8.89
N PRO A 207 6.80 5.27 9.20
CA PRO A 207 7.74 4.48 8.40
C PRO A 207 7.29 3.03 8.19
N GLY A 208 6.97 2.31 9.27
CA GLY A 208 6.47 0.93 9.24
C GLY A 208 5.41 0.67 10.31
N TRP A 209 4.80 -0.51 10.29
CA TRP A 209 3.72 -0.84 11.23
C TRP A 209 4.11 -0.75 12.70
N PHE A 210 5.34 -1.15 13.03
CA PHE A 210 5.82 -1.14 14.41
C PHE A 210 6.14 0.26 14.93
N ASP A 211 6.13 1.28 14.06
CA ASP A 211 6.40 2.67 14.40
C ASP A 211 5.14 3.46 14.75
N LYS A 212 3.95 2.86 14.60
CA LYS A 212 2.65 3.53 14.86
C LYS A 212 2.55 4.18 16.25
N ARG A 213 3.17 3.60 17.27
CA ARG A 213 3.20 4.17 18.64
C ARG A 213 4.45 5.00 18.96
N LEU A 214 5.46 4.98 18.09
CA LEU A 214 6.75 5.64 18.28
C LEU A 214 6.72 7.02 17.60
N LYS A 215 6.13 8.02 18.26
CA LYS A 215 5.90 9.36 17.67
C LYS A 215 7.18 10.07 17.21
N TRP A 216 8.34 9.78 17.82
CA TRP A 216 9.63 10.34 17.40
C TRP A 216 10.15 9.77 16.07
N ARG A 217 9.49 8.75 15.49
CA ARG A 217 9.83 8.15 14.20
C ARG A 217 8.95 8.65 13.05
N ARG A 218 8.14 9.69 13.24
CA ARG A 218 7.37 10.28 12.13
C ARG A 218 8.34 10.93 11.15
N SER A 219 8.12 10.71 9.86
CA SER A 219 8.86 11.44 8.83
C SER A 219 8.46 12.91 8.87
N THR A 220 9.43 13.78 8.59
CA THR A 220 9.21 15.21 8.39
C THR A 220 9.59 15.60 6.98
N GLY A 221 9.12 16.74 6.48
CA GLY A 221 9.41 17.17 5.12
C GLY A 221 10.90 17.40 4.84
N ARG A 222 11.72 17.58 5.89
CA ARG A 222 13.19 17.63 5.78
C ARG A 222 13.80 16.37 5.15
N ASN A 223 13.17 15.22 5.35
CA ASN A 223 13.64 13.95 4.82
C ASN A 223 13.14 13.68 3.39
N TRP A 224 12.16 14.46 2.90
CA TRP A 224 11.53 14.29 1.58
C TRP A 224 11.66 15.55 0.73
N PRO A 225 12.88 15.92 0.27
CA PRO A 225 13.04 17.01 -0.67
C PRO A 225 12.24 16.74 -1.96
N ASN A 226 11.75 17.80 -2.60
CA ASN A 226 11.01 17.73 -3.86
C ASN A 226 9.75 16.83 -3.81
N THR A 227 9.12 16.70 -2.64
CA THR A 227 7.89 15.92 -2.47
C THR A 227 6.71 16.83 -2.17
N ILE A 228 5.62 16.67 -2.94
CA ILE A 228 4.32 17.28 -2.66
C ILE A 228 3.48 16.24 -1.91
N PHE A 229 3.37 16.42 -0.60
CA PHE A 229 2.51 15.62 0.25
C PHE A 229 1.08 16.19 0.27
N ILE A 230 0.11 15.38 -0.13
CA ILE A 230 -1.30 15.78 -0.19
C ILE A 230 -2.07 14.95 0.82
N SER A 231 -2.80 15.60 1.73
CA SER A 231 -3.62 14.91 2.72
C SER A 231 -4.94 15.65 2.96
N PRO A 232 -6.00 14.94 3.41
CA PRO A 232 -7.27 15.57 3.76
C PRO A 232 -7.12 16.51 4.95
N THR A 233 -7.86 17.61 4.93
CA THR A 233 -7.96 18.54 6.07
C THR A 233 -8.86 17.98 7.17
N GLU A 234 -8.71 18.47 8.40
CA GLU A 234 -9.65 18.13 9.49
C GLU A 234 -11.10 18.51 9.13
N ALA A 235 -11.30 19.63 8.44
CA ALA A 235 -12.61 20.06 7.98
C ALA A 235 -13.25 19.05 7.02
N PHE A 236 -12.44 18.38 6.19
CA PHE A 236 -12.91 17.27 5.36
C PHE A 236 -13.28 16.05 6.22
N LEU A 237 -12.40 15.65 7.14
CA LEU A 237 -12.63 14.49 8.02
C LEU A 237 -13.92 14.64 8.84
N ASN A 238 -14.17 15.84 9.40
CA ASN A 238 -15.36 16.14 10.19
C ASN A 238 -16.69 16.03 9.41
N LYS A 239 -16.64 16.11 8.06
CA LYS A 239 -17.81 15.93 7.19
C LYS A 239 -18.08 14.47 6.84
N LEU A 240 -17.11 13.57 7.05
CA LEU A 240 -17.31 12.15 6.79
C LEU A 240 -18.21 11.52 7.87
N PRO A 241 -18.99 10.48 7.53
CA PRO A 241 -19.66 9.69 8.55
C PRO A 241 -18.62 9.11 9.52
N TYR A 242 -18.98 9.08 10.82
CA TYR A 242 -18.07 8.72 11.92
C TYR A 242 -16.81 9.59 12.03
N GLN A 243 -16.74 10.72 11.32
CA GLN A 243 -15.64 11.70 11.35
C GLN A 243 -14.27 11.09 11.06
N LYS A 244 -14.23 9.99 10.30
CA LYS A 244 -13.01 9.28 9.94
C LYS A 244 -13.10 8.70 8.53
N ILE A 245 -11.93 8.47 7.95
CA ILE A 245 -11.81 7.68 6.72
C ILE A 245 -12.14 6.23 7.05
N PRO A 246 -12.92 5.53 6.21
CA PRO A 246 -13.25 4.13 6.42
C PRO A 246 -12.01 3.26 6.58
N ASP A 247 -12.08 2.28 7.48
CA ASP A 247 -10.97 1.39 7.77
C ASP A 247 -11.44 -0.02 8.12
N ARG A 248 -10.50 -0.97 8.21
CA ARG A 248 -10.83 -2.39 8.40
C ARG A 248 -11.58 -2.71 9.70
N ASN A 249 -11.52 -1.85 10.72
CA ASN A 249 -12.28 -2.06 11.97
C ASN A 249 -13.80 -2.00 11.71
N ASP A 250 -14.22 -1.32 10.63
CA ASP A 250 -15.63 -1.21 10.26
C ASP A 250 -16.25 -2.58 9.94
N PHE A 251 -15.46 -3.56 9.46
CA PHE A 251 -15.93 -4.93 9.24
C PHE A 251 -16.38 -5.63 10.53
N ALA A 252 -15.84 -5.23 11.68
CA ALA A 252 -16.19 -5.80 12.98
C ALA A 252 -17.27 -5.01 13.72
N GLN A 253 -17.49 -3.74 13.34
CA GLN A 253 -18.35 -2.81 14.08
C GLN A 253 -19.70 -2.58 13.41
N LEU A 254 -19.79 -2.77 12.09
CA LEU A 254 -20.97 -2.46 11.29
C LEU A 254 -21.42 -3.71 10.54
N ASP A 255 -22.73 -3.86 10.34
CA ASP A 255 -23.23 -4.84 9.38
C ASP A 255 -22.85 -4.46 7.94
N ALA A 256 -22.92 -5.42 7.03
CA ALA A 256 -22.48 -5.21 5.65
C ALA A 256 -23.23 -4.07 4.95
N ALA A 257 -24.54 -3.95 5.15
CA ALA A 257 -25.35 -2.94 4.47
C ALA A 257 -25.00 -1.52 4.97
N GLN A 258 -24.90 -1.34 6.28
CA GLN A 258 -24.48 -0.10 6.90
C GLN A 258 -23.05 0.29 6.48
N ARG A 259 -22.12 -0.68 6.51
CA ARG A 259 -20.72 -0.47 6.11
C ARG A 259 -20.61 -0.05 4.65
N ILE A 260 -21.30 -0.73 3.74
CA ILE A 260 -21.30 -0.38 2.30
C ILE A 260 -21.81 1.05 2.11
N GLN A 261 -22.96 1.40 2.71
CA GLN A 261 -23.50 2.76 2.61
C GLN A 261 -22.55 3.82 3.17
N TYR A 262 -21.92 3.56 4.31
CA TYR A 262 -20.90 4.44 4.89
C TYR A 262 -19.72 4.61 3.93
N TRP A 263 -19.14 3.52 3.47
CA TRP A 263 -17.95 3.55 2.61
C TRP A 263 -18.24 4.23 1.27
N SER A 264 -19.41 3.98 0.66
CA SER A 264 -19.84 4.69 -0.56
C SER A 264 -19.91 6.21 -0.35
N LYS A 265 -20.49 6.68 0.76
CA LYS A 265 -20.52 8.12 1.07
C LYS A 265 -19.11 8.71 1.22
N ALA A 266 -18.20 7.99 1.87
CA ALA A 266 -16.82 8.45 2.04
C ALA A 266 -16.04 8.47 0.71
N ILE A 267 -16.24 7.46 -0.14
CA ILE A 267 -15.67 7.41 -1.49
C ILE A 267 -16.17 8.59 -2.33
N ASP A 268 -17.48 8.88 -2.29
CA ASP A 268 -18.07 10.00 -3.02
C ASP A 268 -17.58 11.35 -2.50
N ALA A 269 -17.43 11.52 -1.18
CA ALA A 269 -16.82 12.71 -0.60
C ALA A 269 -15.38 12.93 -1.08
N GLY A 270 -14.63 11.86 -1.35
CA GLY A 270 -13.28 11.93 -1.91
C GLY A 270 -13.20 12.70 -3.24
N ARG A 271 -14.30 12.77 -4.02
CA ARG A 271 -14.37 13.56 -5.25
C ARG A 271 -14.18 15.05 -5.00
N TRP A 272 -14.62 15.56 -3.85
CA TRP A 272 -14.45 16.97 -3.51
C TRP A 272 -12.97 17.39 -3.49
N MET A 273 -12.09 16.54 -2.95
CA MET A 273 -10.65 16.81 -2.95
C MET A 273 -10.06 16.77 -4.35
N ALA A 274 -10.56 15.87 -5.22
CA ALA A 274 -10.13 15.80 -6.61
C ALA A 274 -10.58 17.04 -7.40
N ASP A 275 -11.84 17.47 -7.24
CA ASP A 275 -12.41 18.65 -7.88
C ASP A 275 -11.70 19.94 -7.41
N GLU A 276 -11.38 20.03 -6.12
CA GLU A 276 -10.61 21.13 -5.55
C GLU A 276 -9.20 21.20 -6.13
N LEU A 277 -8.50 20.06 -6.22
CA LEU A 277 -7.17 20.00 -6.83
C LEU A 277 -7.21 20.39 -8.30
N GLN A 278 -8.17 19.85 -9.07
CA GLN A 278 -8.35 20.17 -10.48
C GLN A 278 -8.61 21.67 -10.68
N THR A 279 -9.51 22.26 -9.88
CA THR A 279 -9.84 23.69 -9.93
C THR A 279 -8.63 24.55 -9.56
N THR A 280 -7.85 24.14 -8.56
CA THR A 280 -6.64 24.84 -8.13
C THR A 280 -5.58 24.85 -9.23
N LEU A 281 -5.37 23.71 -9.89
CA LEU A 281 -4.45 23.56 -11.00
C LEU A 281 -4.88 24.38 -12.22
N ALA A 282 -6.16 24.29 -12.61
CA ALA A 282 -6.70 25.00 -13.77
C ALA A 282 -6.58 26.53 -13.65
N ASN A 283 -6.65 27.04 -12.41
CA ASN A 283 -6.50 28.47 -12.12
C ASN A 283 -5.04 28.91 -11.87
N GLY A 284 -4.07 28.00 -11.95
CA GLY A 284 -2.66 28.32 -11.69
C GLY A 284 -2.34 28.69 -10.23
N ARG A 285 -3.18 28.27 -9.27
CA ARG A 285 -3.10 28.68 -7.85
C ARG A 285 -2.54 27.61 -6.92
N LEU A 286 -1.80 26.64 -7.46
CA LEU A 286 -1.22 25.58 -6.64
C LEU A 286 -0.26 26.14 -5.58
N ALA A 287 0.55 27.15 -5.92
CA ALA A 287 1.47 27.79 -5.00
C ALA A 287 0.77 28.39 -3.76
N ASP A 288 -0.47 28.87 -3.91
CA ASP A 288 -1.28 29.43 -2.82
C ASP A 288 -1.79 28.35 -1.84
N ARG A 289 -1.70 27.08 -2.23
CA ARG A 289 -2.21 25.92 -1.49
C ARG A 289 -1.11 24.99 -0.98
N VAL A 290 0.16 25.37 -1.15
CA VAL A 290 1.31 24.59 -0.69
C VAL A 290 2.01 25.36 0.42
N SER A 291 2.30 24.66 1.52
CA SER A 291 3.15 25.15 2.61
C SER A 291 4.34 24.21 2.79
N LEU A 292 5.44 24.74 3.35
CA LEU A 292 6.54 23.89 3.78
C LEU A 292 6.03 22.91 4.84
N TRP A 293 6.47 21.65 4.75
CA TRP A 293 6.17 20.64 5.76
C TRP A 293 7.40 20.48 6.66
N ASP A 294 7.28 20.96 7.90
CA ASP A 294 8.38 20.96 8.88
C ASP A 294 8.69 19.58 9.49
#